data_AF-A0A969N9Y1-F1
#
_entry.id   AF-A0A969N9Y1-F1
#
_cell.length_a   1.000
_cell.length_b   1.000
_cell.length_c   1.000
_cell.angle_alpha   90.00
_cell.angle_beta   90.00
_cell.angle_gamma   90.00
#
_symmetry.space_group_name_H-M   'P 1'
#
loop_
_entity.id
_entity.type
_entity.pdbx_description
1 polymer ?
#
loop_
_entity_poly.entity_id
_entity_poly.type
_entity_poly.pdbx_seq_one_letter_code
_entity_poly.pdbx_strand_id
1 'polypeptide(L)'
;MKLRSTAPFSLGGIAIPENTLIYGVTSIINERVVIAVNSVNFNGSIMPVSLRAFDRDGMEGIYIPGLVEQDIRSESVDNAITELQTELNVPRIASGAANVLRSRNKATTAILTDNYEITLK
;
A
#
# COMPACT_ATOMS: atom_id res chain seq x y z
N MET A 1 5.40 2.68 0.51
CA MET A 1 6.34 1.62 0.10
C MET A 1 7.71 2.22 -0.18
N LYS A 2 8.77 1.52 0.25
CA LYS A 2 10.18 1.87 0.02
C LYS A 2 10.77 0.85 -0.95
N LEU A 3 11.32 1.35 -2.03
CA LEU A 3 11.98 0.59 -3.09
C LEU A 3 13.44 0.99 -3.20
N ARG A 4 14.23 0.17 -3.90
CA ARG A 4 15.63 0.42 -4.17
C ARG A 4 15.93 0.06 -5.61
N SER A 5 16.56 0.98 -6.35
CA SER A 5 16.97 0.71 -7.74
C SER A 5 18.06 -0.36 -7.78
N THR A 6 17.93 -1.28 -8.74
CA THR A 6 18.91 -2.34 -9.02
C THR A 6 19.89 -1.97 -10.12
N ALA A 7 19.66 -0.86 -10.82
CA ALA A 7 20.48 -0.36 -11.91
C ALA A 7 20.46 1.18 -11.92
N PRO A 8 21.49 1.82 -12.49
CA PRO A 8 21.46 3.27 -12.71
C PRO A 8 20.39 3.65 -13.75
N PHE A 9 19.82 4.85 -13.60
CA PHE A 9 18.79 5.37 -14.50
C PHE A 9 18.92 6.89 -14.68
N SER A 10 18.19 7.47 -15.65
CA SER A 10 18.13 8.91 -15.82
C SER A 10 16.77 9.46 -15.39
N LEU A 11 16.78 10.54 -14.62
CA LEU A 11 15.58 11.26 -14.23
C LEU A 11 15.74 12.73 -14.62
N GLY A 12 14.92 13.20 -15.57
CA GLY A 12 14.99 14.58 -16.05
C GLY A 12 16.37 14.96 -16.62
N GLY A 13 17.09 14.01 -17.22
CA GLY A 13 18.44 14.22 -17.75
C GLY A 13 19.57 14.09 -16.71
N ILE A 14 19.24 13.90 -15.43
CA ILE A 14 20.22 13.66 -14.36
C ILE A 14 20.47 12.17 -14.24
N ALA A 15 21.75 11.76 -14.21
CA ALA A 15 22.12 10.37 -13.96
C ALA A 15 21.97 10.04 -12.46
N ILE A 16 21.14 9.04 -12.17
CA ILE A 16 20.87 8.54 -10.83
C ILE A 16 21.56 7.17 -10.70
N PRO A 17 22.44 6.97 -9.69
CA PRO A 17 23.14 5.69 -9.52
C PRO A 17 22.17 4.59 -9.08
N GLU A 18 22.59 3.34 -9.25
CA GLU A 18 21.94 2.20 -8.61
C GLU A 18 21.89 2.35 -7.09
N ASN A 19 21.14 1.49 -6.41
CA ASN A 19 20.98 1.51 -4.95
C ASN A 19 20.32 2.81 -4.41
N THR A 20 19.75 3.64 -5.29
CA THR A 20 18.97 4.83 -4.94
C THR A 20 17.61 4.44 -4.35
N LEU A 21 17.21 5.15 -3.28
CA LEU A 21 15.92 4.95 -2.61
C LEU A 21 14.78 5.61 -3.38
N ILE A 22 13.71 4.84 -3.57
CA ILE A 22 12.52 5.24 -4.31
C ILE A 22 11.30 5.04 -3.40
N TYR A 23 10.37 5.97 -3.43
CA TYR A 23 9.20 5.95 -2.56
C TYR A 23 7.91 6.07 -3.38
N GLY A 24 6.93 5.28 -2.97
CA GLY A 24 5.62 5.25 -3.62
C GLY A 24 4.51 4.80 -2.69
N VAL A 25 3.29 4.97 -3.17
CA VAL A 25 2.06 4.47 -2.55
C VAL A 25 1.62 3.21 -3.27
N THR A 26 1.05 2.27 -2.53
CA THR A 26 0.59 0.99 -3.04
C THR A 26 -0.90 0.83 -2.89
N SER A 27 -1.53 0.18 -3.85
CA SER A 27 -2.89 -0.34 -3.77
C SER A 27 -2.95 -1.74 -4.35
N ILE A 28 -4.01 -2.48 -4.03
CA ILE A 28 -4.23 -3.83 -4.55
C ILE A 28 -5.49 -3.83 -5.38
N ILE A 29 -5.36 -4.30 -6.62
CA ILE A 29 -6.46 -4.36 -7.59
C ILE A 29 -6.31 -5.68 -8.36
N ASN A 30 -7.33 -6.54 -8.33
CA ASN A 30 -7.36 -7.81 -9.07
C ASN A 30 -6.07 -8.64 -8.88
N GLU A 31 -5.65 -8.87 -7.62
CA GLU A 31 -4.42 -9.60 -7.27
C GLU A 31 -3.10 -8.94 -7.73
N ARG A 32 -3.15 -7.65 -8.09
CA ARG A 32 -1.96 -6.88 -8.46
C ARG A 32 -1.67 -5.79 -7.46
N VAL A 33 -0.42 -5.70 -7.02
CA VAL A 33 0.09 -4.58 -6.22
C VAL A 33 0.47 -3.45 -7.16
N VAL A 34 -0.40 -2.48 -7.33
CA VAL A 34 -0.14 -1.27 -8.10
C VAL A 34 0.71 -0.32 -7.26
N ILE A 35 1.77 0.23 -7.85
CA ILE A 35 2.69 1.14 -7.17
C ILE A 35 2.77 2.46 -7.93
N ALA A 36 2.29 3.52 -7.30
CA ALA A 36 2.47 4.89 -7.75
C ALA A 36 3.71 5.49 -7.05
N VAL A 37 4.79 5.65 -7.80
CA VAL A 37 6.05 6.23 -7.30
C VAL A 37 5.97 7.74 -7.40
N ASN A 38 6.12 8.41 -6.26
CA ASN A 38 5.95 9.86 -6.13
C ASN A 38 7.25 10.60 -5.80
N SER A 39 8.28 9.89 -5.36
CA SER A 39 9.56 10.52 -5.04
C SER A 39 10.77 9.60 -5.14
N VAL A 40 11.92 10.20 -5.43
CA VAL A 40 13.24 9.57 -5.44
C VAL A 40 14.13 10.37 -4.49
N ASN A 41 14.86 9.69 -3.61
CA ASN A 41 15.84 10.35 -2.75
C ASN A 41 17.22 10.24 -3.37
N PHE A 42 17.74 11.36 -3.88
CA PHE A 42 19.05 11.45 -4.50
C PHE A 42 19.86 12.55 -3.82
N ASN A 43 21.07 12.21 -3.35
CA ASN A 43 21.98 13.12 -2.64
C ASN A 43 21.33 13.86 -1.45
N GLY A 44 20.44 13.20 -0.71
CA GLY A 44 19.73 13.78 0.43
C GLY A 44 18.58 14.72 0.04
N SER A 45 18.32 14.89 -1.26
CA SER A 45 17.19 15.63 -1.78
C SER A 45 16.06 14.70 -2.20
N ILE A 46 14.82 15.07 -1.83
CA ILE A 46 13.62 14.35 -2.25
C ILE A 46 13.12 14.97 -3.55
N MET A 47 13.36 14.28 -4.66
CA MET A 47 12.92 14.70 -5.99
C MET A 47 11.50 14.19 -6.25
N PRO A 48 10.51 15.06 -6.53
CA PRO A 48 9.18 14.63 -6.89
C PRO A 48 9.18 13.98 -8.28
N VAL A 49 8.47 12.86 -8.42
CA VAL A 49 8.31 12.15 -9.68
C VAL A 49 6.88 11.65 -9.84
N SER A 50 6.52 11.24 -11.05
CA SER A 50 5.25 10.54 -11.31
C SER A 50 5.56 9.34 -12.19
N LEU A 51 5.83 8.21 -11.55
CA LEU A 51 6.16 6.95 -12.22
C LEU A 51 5.22 5.85 -11.75
N ARG A 52 4.99 4.86 -12.60
CA ARG A 52 4.22 3.66 -12.30
C ARG A 52 5.10 2.42 -12.39
N ALA A 53 4.85 1.47 -11.49
CA ALA A 53 5.51 0.17 -11.53
C ALA A 53 4.80 -0.79 -12.49
N PHE A 54 5.61 -1.45 -13.32
CA PHE A 54 5.20 -2.50 -14.23
C PHE A 54 5.96 -3.77 -13.90
N ASP A 55 5.24 -4.88 -13.98
CA ASP A 55 5.78 -6.21 -13.79
C ASP A 55 6.51 -6.71 -15.06
N ARG A 56 7.17 -7.85 -14.97
CA ARG A 56 7.90 -8.51 -16.06
C ARG A 56 6.98 -8.94 -17.21
N ASP A 57 5.69 -9.11 -16.93
CA ASP A 57 4.65 -9.35 -17.94
C ASP A 57 4.29 -8.08 -18.74
N GLY A 58 4.82 -6.91 -18.35
CA GLY A 58 4.56 -5.62 -18.98
C GLY A 58 3.27 -4.93 -18.53
N MET A 59 2.51 -5.55 -17.62
CA MET A 59 1.29 -4.98 -17.05
C MET A 59 1.58 -4.12 -15.82
N GLU A 60 0.70 -3.16 -15.54
CA GLU A 60 0.82 -2.31 -14.35
C GLU A 60 0.59 -3.12 -13.07
N GLY A 61 1.43 -2.86 -12.07
CA GLY A 61 1.39 -3.54 -10.78
C GLY A 61 1.94 -4.96 -10.81
N ILE A 62 2.32 -5.47 -9.64
CA ILE A 62 2.98 -6.77 -9.47
C ILE A 62 1.94 -7.85 -9.24
N TYR A 63 1.94 -8.91 -10.05
CA TYR A 63 1.00 -10.01 -9.86
C TYR A 63 1.39 -10.87 -8.65
N ILE A 64 0.48 -10.98 -7.68
CA ILE A 64 0.63 -11.85 -6.51
C ILE A 64 -0.63 -12.72 -6.40
N PRO A 65 -0.58 -13.99 -6.81
CA PRO A 65 -1.74 -14.87 -6.73
C PRO A 65 -2.19 -15.07 -5.28
N GLY A 66 -3.51 -15.06 -5.05
CA GLY A 66 -4.12 -15.23 -3.73
C GLY A 66 -4.11 -13.97 -2.85
N LEU A 67 -3.62 -12.83 -3.34
CA LEU A 67 -3.50 -11.60 -2.56
C LEU A 67 -4.87 -11.05 -2.09
N VAL A 68 -5.93 -11.25 -2.88
CA VAL A 68 -7.30 -10.83 -2.53
C VAL A 68 -7.95 -11.78 -1.51
N GLU A 69 -7.60 -13.08 -1.54
CA GLU A 69 -8.18 -14.08 -0.63
C GLU A 69 -7.75 -13.88 0.84
N GLN A 70 -6.55 -13.34 1.06
CA GLN A 70 -6.03 -13.08 2.40
C GLN A 70 -6.71 -11.87 3.08
N ASP A 71 -7.18 -10.89 2.29
CA ASP A 71 -7.96 -9.74 2.79
C ASP A 71 -9.38 -10.19 3.22
N ILE A 72 -10.00 -11.13 2.51
CA ILE A 72 -11.35 -11.66 2.86
C ILE A 72 -11.31 -12.56 4.10
N ARG A 73 -10.26 -13.39 4.28
CA ARG A 73 -10.12 -14.24 5.49
C ARG A 73 -9.96 -13.43 6.77
N SER A 74 -9.40 -12.22 6.67
CA SER A 74 -9.24 -11.29 7.78
C SER A 74 -10.54 -10.58 8.18
N GLU A 75 -11.55 -10.55 7.32
CA GLU A 75 -12.87 -9.99 7.61
C GLU A 75 -13.84 -11.02 8.20
N SER A 76 -13.55 -12.32 8.08
CA SER A 76 -14.45 -13.39 8.50
C SER A 76 -14.36 -13.78 9.99
N VAL A 77 -13.43 -13.19 10.77
CA VAL A 77 -13.25 -13.51 12.20
C VAL A 77 -13.91 -12.49 13.14
N ASP A 78 -14.30 -11.30 12.65
CA ASP A 78 -14.82 -10.23 13.50
C ASP A 78 -16.35 -10.22 13.66
N ASN A 79 -17.09 -11.12 12.99
CA ASN A 79 -18.56 -11.16 13.05
C ASN A 79 -19.15 -12.21 14.02
N ALA A 80 -18.39 -12.63 15.04
CA ALA A 80 -18.88 -13.58 16.07
C ALA A 80 -19.13 -12.94 17.46
N ILE A 81 -19.21 -11.60 17.57
CA ILE A 81 -19.50 -10.93 18.86
C ILE A 81 -20.59 -9.85 18.70
N THR A 82 -21.71 -10.18 18.05
CA THR A 82 -22.90 -9.34 18.12
C THR A 82 -24.14 -10.19 18.36
N GLU A 83 -24.08 -11.04 19.38
CA GLU A 83 -25.29 -11.64 19.94
C GLU A 83 -25.06 -12.05 21.40
N LEU A 84 -24.74 -11.08 22.25
CA LEU A 84 -25.03 -11.13 23.68
C LEU A 84 -25.61 -9.77 24.09
N GLN A 85 -26.79 -9.47 23.54
CA GLN A 85 -27.70 -8.50 24.11
C GLN A 85 -28.35 -9.12 25.35
N THR A 86 -27.68 -9.04 26.49
CA THR A 86 -28.34 -9.27 27.80
C THR A 86 -27.84 -8.25 28.79
N GLU A 87 -28.69 -7.24 29.00
CA GLU A 87 -28.93 -6.56 30.28
C GLU A 87 -27.75 -5.88 30.97
N LEU A 88 -27.42 -4.66 30.55
CA LEU A 88 -26.92 -3.64 31.49
C LEU A 88 -27.62 -2.30 31.23
N ASN A 89 -28.47 -1.94 32.18
CA ASN A 89 -29.22 -0.70 32.27
C ASN A 89 -28.26 0.46 32.56
N VAL A 90 -27.84 1.23 31.54
CA VAL A 90 -26.99 2.42 31.73
C VAL A 90 -27.73 3.68 31.24
N PRO A 91 -27.96 4.70 32.09
CA PRO A 91 -28.78 5.87 31.75
C PRO A 91 -28.19 6.74 30.62
N ARG A 92 -29.07 7.15 29.71
CA ARG A 92 -28.77 8.10 28.62
C ARG A 92 -28.61 9.52 29.17
N ILE A 93 -27.39 10.05 29.31
CA ILE A 93 -27.11 11.50 29.18
C ILE A 93 -25.60 11.78 29.14
N ALA A 94 -25.11 12.36 28.02
CA ALA A 94 -24.30 13.58 27.99
C ALA A 94 -23.72 13.82 26.57
N SER A 95 -24.11 14.95 25.98
CA SER A 95 -23.28 15.83 25.13
C SER A 95 -22.40 15.26 24.01
N GLY A 96 -22.79 15.57 22.77
CA GLY A 96 -21.86 16.04 21.72
C GLY A 96 -21.01 15.00 20.96
N ALA A 97 -20.83 15.28 19.67
CA ALA A 97 -20.04 14.55 18.67
C ALA A 97 -20.68 13.24 18.17
N ALA A 98 -21.49 13.29 17.11
CA ALA A 98 -21.06 13.32 15.70
C ALA A 98 -20.30 12.06 15.28
N ASN A 99 -20.97 11.24 14.46
CA ASN A 99 -20.41 10.34 13.44
C ASN A 99 -18.91 10.04 13.60
N VAL A 100 -18.59 8.96 14.32
CA VAL A 100 -17.25 8.38 14.29
C VAL A 100 -17.09 7.64 12.96
N LEU A 101 -16.84 8.41 11.90
CA LEU A 101 -16.35 7.91 10.61
C LEU A 101 -15.00 7.23 10.87
N ARG A 102 -15.04 5.92 11.09
CA ARG A 102 -13.84 5.07 11.08
C ARG A 102 -13.37 4.94 9.63
N SER A 103 -12.60 5.92 9.16
CA SER A 103 -11.69 5.69 8.02
C SER A 103 -10.63 4.70 8.48
N ARG A 104 -10.94 3.40 8.42
CA ARG A 104 -9.95 2.33 8.53
C ARG A 104 -9.17 2.34 7.22
N ASN A 105 -8.15 3.19 7.11
CA ASN A 105 -7.08 3.02 6.14
C ASN A 105 -6.30 1.75 6.53
N LYS A 106 -6.81 0.59 6.14
CA LYS A 106 -6.15 -0.70 6.33
C LYS A 106 -5.00 -0.74 5.31
N ALA A 107 -3.77 -0.57 5.79
CA ALA A 107 -2.59 -0.66 4.95
C ALA A 107 -2.39 -2.14 4.57
N THR A 108 -2.83 -2.54 3.38
CA THR A 108 -2.55 -3.90 2.90
C THR A 108 -1.06 -4.02 2.62
N THR A 109 -0.41 -4.87 3.41
CA THR A 109 1.04 -5.11 3.32
C THR A 109 1.28 -6.31 2.45
N ALA A 110 1.58 -6.09 1.16
CA ALA A 110 2.14 -7.13 0.32
C ALA A 110 3.65 -7.23 0.60
N ILE A 111 4.10 -8.40 1.07
CA ILE A 111 5.53 -8.67 1.23
C ILE A 111 6.04 -9.11 -0.14
N LEU A 112 6.74 -8.22 -0.83
CA LEU A 112 7.54 -8.62 -1.99
C LEU A 112 8.75 -9.40 -1.49
N THR A 113 9.03 -10.55 -2.08
CA THR A 113 10.27 -11.29 -1.82
C THR A 113 11.48 -10.50 -2.29
N ASP A 114 12.58 -10.62 -1.56
CA ASP A 114 13.87 -10.04 -1.97
C ASP A 114 14.23 -10.54 -3.38
N ASN A 115 14.60 -9.62 -4.28
CA ASN A 115 14.93 -9.80 -5.71
C ASN A 115 13.78 -9.78 -6.72
N TYR A 116 12.59 -9.27 -6.37
CA TYR A 116 11.57 -8.97 -7.38
C TYR A 116 11.92 -7.70 -8.18
N GLU A 117 12.15 -7.85 -9.49
CA GLU A 117 12.46 -6.73 -10.37
C GLU A 117 11.20 -6.19 -11.04
N ILE A 118 11.04 -4.87 -10.98
CA ILE A 118 9.96 -4.12 -11.64
C ILE A 118 10.56 -3.03 -12.53
N THR A 119 9.80 -2.66 -13.55
CA THR A 119 10.13 -1.52 -14.42
C THR A 119 9.34 -0.30 -13.99
N LEU A 120 9.99 0.85 -13.82
CA LEU A 120 9.31 2.12 -13.59
C LEU A 120 9.18 2.90 -14.90
N LYS A 121 7.99 3.41 -15.21
CA LYS A 121 7.71 4.22 -16.41
C LYS A 121 6.86 5.44 -16.10
#